data_AF-A0A6B3SH78-F1
#
_entry.id   AF-A0A6B3SH78-F1
#
_cell.length_a   1.000
_cell.length_b   1.000
_cell.length_c   1.000
_cell.angle_alpha   90.00
_cell.angle_beta   90.00
_cell.angle_gamma   90.00
#
_symmetry.space_group_name_H-M   'P 1'
#
loop_
_entity.id
_entity.type
_entity.pdbx_description
1 polymer ?
#
loop_
_entity_poly.entity_id
_entity_poly.type
_entity_poly.pdbx_seq_one_letter_code
_entity_poly.pdbx_strand_id
1 'polypeptide(L)'
;MLDYRKAVVLKDAYFNVSQTCREKIASGQESKHPMASVDGVLTEVAVDAQTWGVEVRFNPKRWHLFCDMNDRPVWYASEVTLVGHRAYCRGEIVFHTQDTAPPKAGDAESAVVF
;
A
#
# COMPACT_ATOMS: atom_id res chain seq x y z
N MET A 1 -25.21 -17.33 3.16
CA MET A 1 -24.85 -15.92 2.91
C MET A 1 -23.35 -15.80 3.14
N LEU A 2 -22.55 -15.62 2.10
CA LEU A 2 -21.08 -15.53 2.20
C LEU A 2 -20.70 -14.08 2.52
N ASP A 3 -20.61 -13.77 3.80
CA ASP A 3 -20.09 -12.48 4.25
C ASP A 3 -18.57 -12.58 4.45
N TYR A 4 -17.82 -12.01 3.50
CA TYR A 4 -16.37 -11.93 3.52
C TYR A 4 -15.88 -10.52 3.18
N ARG A 5 -16.61 -9.47 3.57
CA ARG A 5 -16.11 -8.09 3.42
C ARG A 5 -15.96 -7.42 4.77
N LYS A 6 -14.94 -7.86 5.52
CA LYS A 6 -14.38 -7.02 6.59
C LYS A 6 -13.63 -5.88 5.92
N ALA A 7 -14.28 -4.72 5.82
CA ALA A 7 -13.57 -3.49 5.56
C ALA A 7 -13.15 -2.86 6.88
N VAL A 8 -11.96 -2.29 6.89
CA VAL A 8 -11.47 -1.55 8.07
C VAL A 8 -11.14 -0.13 7.68
N VAL A 9 -11.51 0.80 8.54
CA VAL A 9 -11.20 2.22 8.39
C VAL A 9 -10.07 2.55 9.35
N LEU A 10 -8.96 3.00 8.80
CA LEU A 10 -7.80 3.49 9.52
C LEU A 10 -7.74 5.01 9.39
N LYS A 11 -7.33 5.68 10.46
CA LYS A 11 -6.88 7.07 10.45
C LYS A 11 -5.37 7.15 10.59
N ASP A 12 -4.78 8.18 10.00
CA ASP A 12 -3.34 8.43 10.06
C ASP A 12 -2.52 7.22 9.61
N ALA A 13 -2.81 6.74 8.40
CA ALA A 13 -2.26 5.49 7.89
C ALA A 13 -0.96 5.72 7.10
N TYR A 14 0.09 5.00 7.50
CA TYR A 14 1.38 4.94 6.81
C TYR A 14 1.50 3.65 6.00
N PHE A 15 2.08 3.75 4.82
CA PHE A 15 2.28 2.64 3.91
C PHE A 15 3.72 2.14 3.96
N ASN A 16 3.93 0.98 4.58
CA ASN A 16 5.26 0.46 4.85
C ASN A 16 5.56 -0.79 4.02
N VAL A 17 6.78 -0.89 3.48
CA VAL A 17 7.25 -2.04 2.70
C VAL A 17 8.67 -2.41 3.14
N SER A 18 8.88 -3.68 3.49
CA SER A 18 10.21 -4.24 3.68
C SER A 18 10.91 -4.39 2.32
N GLN A 19 11.86 -3.49 2.05
CA GLN A 19 12.58 -3.46 0.76
C GLN A 19 13.39 -4.73 0.52
N THR A 20 14.00 -5.31 1.55
CA THR A 20 14.74 -6.57 1.45
C THR A 20 13.82 -7.74 1.09
N CYS A 21 12.66 -7.88 1.76
CA CYS A 21 11.70 -8.94 1.42
C CYS A 21 11.11 -8.73 0.02
N ARG A 22 10.84 -7.47 -0.35
CA ARG A 22 10.38 -7.12 -1.69
C ARG A 22 11.38 -7.55 -2.75
N GLU A 23 12.66 -7.30 -2.55
CA GLU A 23 13.72 -7.65 -3.51
C GLU A 23 13.78 -9.16 -3.75
N LYS A 24 13.75 -9.96 -2.68
CA LYS A 24 13.78 -11.43 -2.79
C LYS A 24 12.56 -11.98 -3.54
N ILE A 25 11.39 -11.37 -3.38
CA ILE A 25 10.18 -11.78 -4.10
C ILE A 25 10.20 -11.31 -5.55
N ALA A 26 10.67 -10.08 -5.81
CA ALA A 26 10.74 -9.52 -7.15
C ALA A 26 11.76 -10.26 -8.03
N SER A 27 12.91 -10.65 -7.46
CA SER A 27 13.95 -11.45 -8.11
C SER A 27 13.59 -12.94 -8.24
N GLY A 28 12.56 -13.41 -7.53
CA GLY A 28 12.14 -14.82 -7.53
C GLY A 28 12.96 -15.73 -6.61
N GLN A 29 13.83 -15.17 -5.76
CA GLN A 29 14.55 -15.91 -4.73
C GLN A 29 13.62 -16.51 -3.67
N GLU A 30 12.53 -15.80 -3.34
CA GLU A 30 11.52 -16.25 -2.37
C GLU A 30 10.10 -16.16 -2.92
N SER A 31 9.23 -17.05 -2.46
CA SER A 31 7.79 -16.99 -2.71
C SER A 31 7.13 -15.84 -1.95
N LYS A 32 5.97 -15.39 -2.44
CA LYS A 32 5.21 -14.29 -1.84
C LYS A 32 4.84 -14.58 -0.37
N HIS A 33 5.26 -13.70 0.53
CA HIS A 33 4.96 -13.72 1.97
C HIS A 33 4.64 -12.29 2.45
N PRO A 34 4.04 -12.12 3.65
CA PRO A 34 3.76 -10.79 4.20
C PRO A 34 5.05 -9.97 4.35
N MET A 35 5.04 -8.76 3.77
CA MET A 35 6.23 -7.90 3.62
C MET A 35 5.88 -6.41 3.61
N ALA A 36 4.60 -6.10 3.68
CA ALA A 36 4.05 -4.77 3.53
C ALA A 36 2.88 -4.64 4.53
N SER A 37 2.78 -3.47 5.14
CA SER A 37 1.76 -3.14 6.13
C SER A 37 1.17 -1.76 5.85
N VAL A 38 -0.06 -1.57 6.31
CA VAL A 38 -0.70 -0.27 6.38
C VAL A 38 -0.97 -0.02 7.85
N ASP A 39 -0.19 0.89 8.43
CA ASP A 39 -0.13 1.09 9.87
C ASP A 39 -0.83 2.40 10.21
N GLY A 40 -1.92 2.33 10.98
CA GLY A 40 -2.70 3.48 11.39
C GLY A 40 -3.63 3.15 12.56
N VAL A 41 -4.42 4.14 12.99
CA VAL A 41 -5.38 4.00 14.09
C VAL A 41 -6.68 3.41 13.57
N LEU A 42 -6.99 2.17 13.99
CA LEU A 42 -8.27 1.54 13.68
C LEU A 42 -9.43 2.33 14.28
N THR A 43 -10.28 2.87 13.41
CA THR A 43 -11.46 3.64 13.81
C THR A 43 -12.73 2.79 13.74
N GLU A 44 -12.90 2.02 12.67
CA GLU A 44 -14.13 1.28 12.42
C GLU A 44 -13.88 -0.02 11.64
N VAL A 45 -14.70 -1.03 11.91
CA VAL A 45 -14.86 -2.20 11.04
C VAL A 45 -16.18 -2.02 10.31
N ALA A 46 -16.12 -1.53 9.07
CA ALA A 46 -17.29 -1.09 8.32
C ALA A 46 -17.97 -2.27 7.61
N VAL A 47 -19.30 -2.35 7.75
CA VAL A 47 -20.17 -3.24 6.95
C VAL A 47 -20.37 -2.66 5.55
N ASP A 48 -20.51 -1.33 5.46
CA ASP A 48 -20.58 -0.56 4.21
C ASP A 48 -19.27 0.18 3.96
N ALA A 49 -18.34 -0.53 3.33
CA ALA A 49 -17.03 0.00 2.99
C ALA A 49 -17.12 1.13 1.96
N GLN A 50 -16.66 2.32 2.33
CA GLN A 50 -16.50 3.42 1.39
C GLN A 50 -15.31 3.15 0.46
N THR A 51 -15.59 2.82 -0.79
CA THR A 51 -14.61 2.44 -1.83
C THR A 51 -14.33 3.56 -2.84
N TRP A 52 -14.56 4.81 -2.44
CA TRP A 52 -14.25 6.00 -3.22
C TRP A 52 -13.04 6.74 -2.65
N GLY A 53 -12.36 7.51 -3.48
CA GLY A 53 -11.10 8.20 -3.16
C GLY A 53 -9.95 7.76 -4.07
N VAL A 54 -8.72 8.02 -3.63
CA VAL A 54 -7.51 7.57 -4.35
C VAL A 54 -7.29 6.10 -4.04
N GLU A 55 -7.39 5.26 -5.08
CA GLU A 55 -7.11 3.84 -4.93
C GLU A 55 -5.60 3.59 -4.91
N VAL A 56 -5.13 2.93 -3.85
CA VAL A 56 -3.74 2.57 -3.61
C VAL A 56 -3.59 1.06 -3.57
N ARG A 57 -2.56 0.56 -4.23
CA ARG A 57 -2.29 -0.87 -4.45
C ARG A 57 -0.82 -1.19 -4.22
N PHE A 58 -0.55 -2.46 -3.94
CA PHE A 58 0.81 -2.98 -3.86
C PHE A 58 0.95 -4.32 -4.57
N ASN A 59 1.97 -4.40 -5.42
CA ASN A 59 2.42 -5.62 -6.06
C ASN A 59 3.96 -5.64 -6.04
N PRO A 60 4.59 -6.50 -5.23
CA PRO A 60 6.04 -6.49 -5.05
C PRO A 60 6.80 -6.75 -6.35
N LYS A 61 6.20 -7.45 -7.33
CA LYS A 61 6.82 -7.70 -8.64
C LYS A 61 6.82 -6.47 -9.56
N ARG A 62 5.95 -5.49 -9.32
CA ARG A 62 5.81 -4.30 -10.17
C ARG A 62 6.34 -3.04 -9.50
N TRP A 63 6.08 -2.87 -8.21
CA TRP A 63 6.45 -1.68 -7.45
C TRP A 63 7.20 -2.06 -6.19
N HIS A 64 8.13 -1.20 -5.77
CA HIS A 64 8.81 -1.30 -4.49
C HIS A 64 8.08 -0.55 -3.35
N LEU A 65 7.05 0.25 -3.70
CA LEU A 65 6.21 1.03 -2.77
C LEU A 65 4.74 0.85 -3.11
N PHE A 66 3.86 1.24 -2.18
CA PHE A 66 2.43 1.37 -2.47
C PHE A 66 2.21 2.51 -3.45
N CYS A 67 1.42 2.27 -4.51
CA CYS A 67 1.21 3.25 -5.56
C CYS A 67 -0.26 3.48 -5.84
N ASP A 68 -0.58 4.69 -6.28
CA ASP A 68 -1.87 4.99 -6.87
C ASP A 68 -2.03 4.43 -8.29
N MET A 69 -3.15 4.73 -8.93
CA MET A 69 -3.44 4.29 -10.30
C MET A 69 -2.53 4.89 -11.38
N ASN A 70 -1.77 5.94 -11.04
CA ASN A 70 -0.80 6.60 -11.92
C ASN A 70 0.64 6.19 -11.56
N ASP A 71 0.81 5.10 -10.82
CA ASP A 71 2.11 4.59 -10.37
C ASP A 71 2.88 5.54 -9.43
N ARG A 72 2.19 6.52 -8.81
CA ARG A 72 2.81 7.46 -7.87
C ARG A 72 2.88 6.87 -6.47
N PRO A 73 4.03 6.91 -5.78
CA PRO A 73 4.22 6.24 -4.52
C PRO A 73 3.53 7.02 -3.38
N VAL A 74 2.65 6.35 -2.65
CA VAL A 74 1.93 6.94 -1.51
C VAL A 74 2.67 6.59 -0.22
N TRP A 75 2.96 7.61 0.57
CA TRP A 75 3.62 7.48 1.87
C TRP A 75 2.59 7.43 3.01
N TYR A 76 1.63 8.34 2.97
CA TYR A 76 0.66 8.55 4.05
C TYR A 76 -0.71 8.94 3.51
N ALA A 77 -1.76 8.55 4.23
CA ALA A 77 -3.09 9.10 4.05
C ALA A 77 -3.80 9.27 5.40
N SER A 78 -4.48 10.41 5.57
CA SER A 78 -5.20 10.74 6.81
C SER A 78 -6.38 9.79 7.10
N GLU A 79 -7.02 9.26 6.07
CA GLU A 79 -8.08 8.25 6.20
C GLU A 79 -7.94 7.19 5.11
N VAL A 80 -7.98 5.92 5.50
CA VAL A 80 -7.87 4.78 4.57
C VAL A 80 -8.97 3.77 4.87
N THR A 81 -9.74 3.41 3.85
CA THR A 81 -10.59 2.21 3.89
C THR A 81 -9.87 1.06 3.21
N LEU A 82 -9.54 0.02 3.97
CA LEU A 82 -8.98 -1.22 3.44
C LEU A 82 -10.11 -2.19 3.12
N VAL A 83 -10.15 -2.66 1.87
CA VAL A 83 -11.07 -3.71 1.43
C VAL A 83 -10.26 -4.80 0.74
N GLY A 84 -10.04 -5.91 1.45
CA GLY A 84 -9.17 -6.99 0.98
C GLY A 84 -7.73 -6.51 0.80
N HIS A 85 -7.26 -6.42 -0.44
CA HIS A 85 -5.89 -5.98 -0.79
C HIS A 85 -5.83 -4.56 -1.37
N ARG A 86 -6.94 -3.82 -1.33
CA ARG A 86 -7.06 -2.46 -1.88
C ARG A 86 -7.23 -1.46 -0.75
N ALA A 87 -6.52 -0.35 -0.86
CA ALA A 87 -6.64 0.79 0.04
C ALA A 87 -7.31 1.95 -0.70
N TYR A 88 -8.36 2.52 -0.12
CA TYR A 88 -9.02 3.71 -0.63
C TYR A 88 -8.69 4.87 0.30
N CYS A 89 -7.83 5.77 -0.18
CA CYS A 89 -7.27 6.88 0.59
C CYS A 89 -8.09 8.15 0.40
N ARG A 90 -8.29 8.89 1.49
CA ARG A 90 -9.06 10.13 1.55
C ARG A 90 -8.38 11.18 2.44
N GLY A 91 -8.89 12.41 2.35
CA GLY A 91 -8.36 13.56 3.07
C GLY A 91 -6.99 13.99 2.56
N GLU A 92 -6.07 14.24 3.49
CA GLU A 92 -4.67 14.50 3.16
C GLU A 92 -3.99 13.21 2.69
N ILE A 93 -3.31 13.30 1.55
CA ILE A 93 -2.55 12.20 0.95
C ILE A 93 -1.16 12.75 0.63
N VAL A 94 -0.14 12.12 1.19
CA VAL A 94 1.25 12.49 0.97
C VAL A 94 1.92 11.42 0.13
N PHE A 95 2.55 11.87 -0.95
CA PHE A 95 3.30 11.03 -1.86
C PHE A 95 4.80 11.08 -1.51
N HIS A 96 5.51 9.98 -1.73
CA HIS A 96 6.97 10.02 -1.70
C HIS A 96 7.49 10.86 -2.87
N THR A 97 8.56 11.58 -2.63
CA THR A 97 9.43 12.15 -3.67
C THR A 97 10.62 11.22 -3.85
N GLN A 98 11.45 11.50 -4.85
CA GLN A 98 12.71 10.77 -5.03
C GLN A 98 13.62 10.84 -3.80
N ASP A 99 13.58 11.95 -3.04
CA ASP A 99 14.40 12.15 -1.86
C ASP A 99 13.84 11.48 -0.59
N THR A 100 12.52 11.27 -0.52
CA THR A 100 11.86 10.69 0.66
C THR A 100 11.52 9.22 0.50
N ALA A 101 11.59 8.67 -0.71
CA ALA A 101 11.34 7.25 -0.94
C ALA A 101 12.44 6.37 -0.33
N PRO A 102 12.07 5.26 0.35
CA PRO A 102 13.02 4.23 0.71
C PRO A 102 13.71 3.69 -0.55
N PRO A 103 15.05 3.63 -0.60
CA PRO A 103 15.73 3.07 -1.75
C PRO A 103 15.39 1.58 -1.89
N LYS A 104 15.40 1.09 -3.13
CA LYS A 104 15.33 -0.35 -3.39
C LYS A 104 16.52 -1.04 -2.72
N ALA A 105 16.29 -2.24 -2.17
CA ALA A 105 17.36 -3.04 -1.56
C ALA A 105 18.25 -3.75 -2.61
N GLY A 106 17.85 -3.76 -3.88
CA GLY A 106 18.61 -4.35 -4.98
C GLY A 106 18.15 -3.85 -6.35
N ASP A 107 18.48 -4.63 -7.38
CA ASP A 107 18.35 -4.21 -8.78
C ASP A 107 17.01 -4.56 -9.41
N ALA A 108 16.14 -5.33 -8.73
CA ALA A 108 14.86 -5.71 -9.31
C ALA A 108 14.06 -4.47 -9.75
N GLU A 109 13.50 -4.55 -10.95
CA GLU A 109 12.81 -3.43 -11.60
C GLU A 109 11.65 -2.91 -10.77
N SER A 110 11.37 -1.61 -10.88
CA SER A 110 10.20 -1.01 -10.26
C SER A 110 9.62 0.07 -11.16
N ALA A 111 8.32 0.01 -11.39
CA ALA A 111 7.58 0.96 -12.22
C ALA A 111 7.06 2.17 -11.42
N VAL A 112 7.75 2.60 -10.36
CA VAL A 112 7.30 3.74 -9.54
C VAL A 112 7.61 5.04 -10.28
N VAL A 113 6.68 5.99 -10.25
CA VAL A 113 6.79 7.32 -10.87
C VAL A 113 6.86 8.38 -9.78
N PHE A 114 7.98 9.09 -9.72
CA PHE A 114 8.22 10.20 -8.77
C PHE A 114 7.80 11.55 -9.36
#